data_AF-A0A4R5NCL6-F1
#
_entry.id   AF-A0A4R5NCL6-F1
#
_cell.length_a   1.000
_cell.length_b   1.000
_cell.length_c   1.000
_cell.angle_alpha   90.00
_cell.angle_beta   90.00
_cell.angle_gamma   90.00
#
_symmetry.space_group_name_H-M   'P 1'
#
loop_
_entity.id
_entity.type
_entity.pdbx_description
1 polymer ?
#
loop_
_entity_poly.entity_id
_entity_poly.type
_entity_poly.pdbx_seq_one_letter_code
_entity_poly.pdbx_strand_id
1 'polypeptide(L)'
;MNRKRIALITSLIFLSDCSIESFNPLKNDLKNDVQAVSQSHKKKTSDKYPDISKELDITSMEQYSSNVLFMNLTLRNFHVKDIYLDDQGTYHLLLTPLKTSNQYFVTTIKSNKTIKIGDKITIQGFINGKVKVHDEYSFSSKYNGKKAVSVIVDHFEIN
;
A
#
# COMPACT_ATOMS: atom_id res chain seq x y z
N MET A 1 -14.85 55.73 2.42
CA MET A 1 -14.45 54.71 1.42
C MET A 1 -13.00 54.30 1.71
N ASN A 2 -12.81 53.16 2.36
CA ASN A 2 -11.52 52.70 2.89
C ASN A 2 -10.74 51.92 1.82
N ARG A 3 -9.54 52.36 1.45
CA ARG A 3 -8.63 51.59 0.57
C ARG A 3 -7.37 51.23 1.35
N LYS A 4 -7.36 50.03 1.94
CA LYS A 4 -6.14 49.43 2.50
C LYS A 4 -5.36 48.81 1.35
N ARG A 5 -4.14 49.29 1.10
CA ARG A 5 -3.21 48.71 0.11
C ARG A 5 -2.55 47.49 0.76
N ILE A 6 -2.60 46.35 0.09
CA ILE A 6 -1.93 45.12 0.49
C ILE A 6 -0.55 45.12 -0.20
N ALA A 7 0.53 45.10 0.57
CA ALA A 7 1.88 44.95 0.06
C ALA A 7 2.24 43.46 0.03
N LEU A 8 2.61 42.93 -1.15
CA LEU A 8 3.10 41.58 -1.34
C LEU A 8 4.63 41.61 -1.25
N ILE A 9 5.22 40.99 -0.23
CA ILE A 9 6.68 40.86 -0.09
C ILE A 9 7.08 39.48 -0.62
N THR A 10 7.59 39.45 -1.84
CA THR A 10 8.30 38.29 -2.40
C THR A 10 9.79 38.46 -2.13
N SER A 11 10.35 37.74 -1.16
CA SER A 11 11.80 37.62 -0.97
C SER A 11 12.30 36.37 -1.68
N LEU A 12 13.13 36.58 -2.70
CA LEU A 12 13.88 35.55 -3.43
C LEU A 12 15.23 35.35 -2.72
N ILE A 13 15.48 34.17 -2.17
CA ILE A 13 16.75 33.84 -1.49
C ILE A 13 17.71 33.25 -2.52
N PHE A 14 18.82 33.95 -2.79
CA PHE A 14 19.98 33.40 -3.51
C PHE A 14 20.90 32.68 -2.50
N LEU A 15 21.19 31.41 -2.75
CA LEU A 15 22.25 30.68 -2.04
C LEU A 15 23.57 30.96 -2.77
N SER A 16 24.46 31.69 -2.10
CA SER A 16 25.85 31.88 -2.53
C SER A 16 26.69 30.70 -2.05
N ASP A 17 27.46 30.10 -2.95
CA ASP A 17 28.46 29.08 -2.65
C ASP A 17 29.53 29.62 -1.68
N CYS A 18 29.86 28.84 -0.64
CA CYS A 18 31.03 29.08 0.20
C CYS A 18 31.89 27.83 0.22
N SER A 19 33.02 27.90 -0.47
CA SER A 19 34.11 26.92 -0.44
C SER A 19 34.79 26.93 0.94
N ILE A 20 34.86 25.78 1.59
CA ILE A 20 35.57 25.61 2.86
C ILE A 20 37.02 25.22 2.56
N GLU A 21 37.94 26.10 2.93
CA GLU A 21 39.38 25.84 2.97
C GLU A 21 39.71 24.79 4.04
N SER A 22 40.60 23.86 3.68
CA SER A 22 41.11 22.80 4.55
C SER A 22 41.99 23.37 5.67
N PHE A 23 41.51 23.36 6.90
CA PHE A 23 42.35 23.50 8.09
C PHE A 23 42.67 22.13 8.67
N ASN A 24 43.97 21.83 8.77
CA ASN A 24 44.49 20.60 9.33
C ASN A 24 45.23 20.94 10.63
N PRO A 25 44.70 20.63 11.82
CA PRO A 25 45.45 20.75 13.05
C PRO A 25 45.91 19.35 13.52
N LEU A 26 47.23 19.17 13.52
CA LEU A 26 47.90 18.04 14.14
C LEU A 26 47.65 18.00 15.67
N LYS A 27 47.37 16.78 16.15
CA LYS A 27 47.69 16.19 17.47
C LYS A 27 47.11 16.83 18.73
N ASN A 28 46.22 16.07 19.39
CA ASN A 28 46.52 15.62 20.76
C ASN A 28 45.75 14.35 21.13
N ASP A 29 46.50 13.46 21.75
CA ASP A 29 46.16 12.13 22.23
C ASP A 29 45.39 12.23 23.55
N LEU A 30 44.17 11.70 23.61
CA LEU A 30 43.43 11.50 24.86
C LEU A 30 42.54 10.26 24.69
N LYS A 31 43.07 9.14 25.18
CA LYS A 31 42.35 7.89 25.41
C LYS A 31 41.13 8.15 26.29
N ASN A 32 39.95 8.06 25.70
CA ASN A 32 38.76 7.61 26.38
C ASN A 32 38.17 6.51 25.50
N ASP A 33 38.31 5.26 25.93
CA ASP A 33 37.57 4.10 25.43
C ASP A 33 36.08 4.36 25.63
N VAL A 34 35.48 5.10 24.70
CA VAL A 34 34.03 5.09 24.53
C VAL A 34 33.75 3.81 23.78
N GLN A 35 33.45 2.73 24.52
CA GLN A 35 32.70 1.62 23.97
C GLN A 35 31.47 2.23 23.31
N ALA A 36 31.48 2.31 21.98
CA ALA A 36 30.28 2.55 21.22
C ALA A 36 29.36 1.38 21.54
N VAL A 37 28.47 1.58 22.50
CA VAL A 37 27.28 0.75 22.65
C VAL A 37 26.63 0.83 21.29
N SER A 38 26.81 -0.22 20.49
CA SER A 38 26.07 -0.38 19.25
C SER A 38 24.62 -0.46 19.69
N GLN A 39 23.95 0.69 19.75
CA GLN A 39 22.52 0.73 19.63
C GLN A 39 22.27 0.10 18.28
N SER A 40 22.00 -1.20 18.31
CA SER A 40 21.34 -1.90 17.25
C SER A 40 19.99 -1.21 17.13
N HIS A 41 19.99 -0.06 16.46
CA HIS A 41 18.87 0.31 15.63
C HIS A 41 18.78 -0.84 14.65
N LYS A 42 18.00 -1.86 15.02
CA LYS A 42 17.32 -2.72 14.06
C LYS A 42 16.65 -1.72 13.14
N LYS A 43 17.34 -1.39 12.05
CA LYS A 43 16.78 -0.69 10.90
C LYS A 43 15.58 -1.56 10.60
N LYS A 44 14.38 -1.08 10.93
CA LYS A 44 13.13 -1.79 10.64
C LYS A 44 13.26 -2.10 9.16
N THR A 45 13.54 -3.36 8.83
CA THR A 45 13.43 -3.83 7.46
C THR A 45 11.98 -3.56 7.13
N SER A 46 11.72 -2.49 6.37
CA SER A 46 10.35 -2.21 5.96
C SER A 46 9.94 -3.43 5.15
N ASP A 47 9.01 -4.22 5.69
CA ASP A 47 8.47 -5.36 4.98
C ASP A 47 8.04 -4.87 3.58
N LYS A 48 8.48 -5.57 2.52
CA LYS A 48 8.18 -5.18 1.14
C LYS A 48 6.67 -5.02 0.91
N TYR A 49 5.87 -5.77 1.66
CA TYR A 49 4.42 -5.75 1.66
C TYR A 49 3.89 -5.55 3.09
N PRO A 50 3.76 -4.29 3.58
CA PRO A 50 3.13 -4.02 4.87
C PRO A 50 1.70 -4.56 4.90
N ASP A 51 1.19 -4.90 6.08
CA ASP A 51 -0.20 -5.36 6.23
C ASP A 51 -1.17 -4.20 5.94
N ILE A 52 -2.15 -4.42 5.07
CA ILE A 52 -3.11 -3.38 4.67
C ILE A 52 -3.84 -2.76 5.86
N SER A 53 -4.12 -3.55 6.90
CA SER A 53 -4.82 -3.09 8.09
C SER A 53 -4.03 -2.07 8.92
N LYS A 54 -2.71 -1.98 8.72
CA LYS A 54 -1.85 -1.01 9.39
C LYS A 54 -1.78 0.33 8.65
N GLU A 55 -2.05 0.31 7.36
CA GLU A 55 -1.94 1.48 6.48
C GLU A 55 -3.31 2.10 6.17
N LEU A 56 -4.35 1.27 6.04
CA LEU A 56 -5.67 1.67 5.58
C LEU A 56 -6.78 1.02 6.42
N ASP A 57 -7.87 1.74 6.62
CA ASP A 57 -9.11 1.18 7.15
C ASP A 57 -9.85 0.43 6.03
N ILE A 58 -9.64 -0.88 6.02
CA ILE A 58 -10.23 -1.82 5.07
C ILE A 58 -11.75 -1.94 5.16
N THR A 59 -12.39 -1.39 6.19
CA THR A 59 -13.85 -1.38 6.31
C THR A 59 -14.49 -0.17 5.62
N SER A 60 -13.69 0.84 5.27
CA SER A 60 -14.16 2.10 4.69
C SER A 60 -13.23 2.59 3.58
N MET A 61 -13.01 1.79 2.53
CA MET A 61 -12.08 2.18 1.45
C MET A 61 -12.59 3.35 0.60
N GLU A 62 -13.89 3.65 0.68
CA GLU A 62 -14.51 4.76 -0.03
C GLU A 62 -13.91 6.11 0.35
N GLN A 63 -13.42 6.26 1.59
CA GLN A 63 -12.84 7.52 2.08
C GLN A 63 -11.51 7.88 1.41
N TYR A 64 -10.79 6.90 0.87
CA TYR A 64 -9.49 7.13 0.24
C TYR A 64 -9.65 7.57 -1.21
N SER A 65 -8.86 8.56 -1.64
CA SER A 65 -8.75 8.88 -3.06
C SER A 65 -8.00 7.77 -3.80
N SER A 66 -8.22 7.65 -5.11
CA SER A 66 -7.53 6.63 -5.91
C SER A 66 -6.00 6.74 -5.79
N ASN A 67 -5.44 7.94 -5.67
CA ASN A 67 -4.00 8.18 -5.56
C ASN A 67 -3.35 7.50 -4.34
N VAL A 68 -4.11 7.32 -3.25
CA VAL A 68 -3.62 6.63 -2.04
C VAL A 68 -3.66 5.11 -2.22
N LEU A 69 -4.47 4.62 -3.16
CA LEU A 69 -4.68 3.20 -3.44
C LEU A 69 -3.74 2.71 -4.54
N PHE A 70 -2.47 3.12 -4.48
CA PHE A 70 -1.40 2.67 -5.37
C PHE A 70 -0.17 2.32 -4.55
N MET A 71 -0.19 1.14 -3.91
CA MET A 71 0.88 0.74 -2.98
C MET A 71 0.98 -0.78 -2.82
N ASN A 72 2.18 -1.23 -2.44
CA ASN A 72 2.47 -2.63 -2.11
C ASN A 72 1.92 -2.96 -0.72
N LEU A 73 1.11 -4.01 -0.61
CA LEU A 73 0.47 -4.41 0.65
C LEU A 73 0.25 -5.92 0.73
N THR A 74 0.04 -6.40 1.95
CA THR A 74 -0.46 -7.74 2.26
C THR A 74 -1.93 -7.66 2.68
N LEU A 75 -2.81 -8.35 1.96
CA LEU A 75 -4.22 -8.58 2.31
C LEU A 75 -4.29 -9.92 3.06
N ARG A 76 -4.33 -9.88 4.39
CA ARG A 76 -4.26 -11.09 5.21
C ARG A 76 -5.65 -11.65 5.54
N ASN A 77 -5.86 -12.95 5.30
CA ASN A 77 -7.09 -13.67 5.67
C ASN A 77 -8.40 -13.11 5.06
N PHE A 78 -8.34 -12.61 3.83
CA PHE A 78 -9.53 -12.12 3.13
C PHE A 78 -10.41 -13.30 2.70
N HIS A 79 -11.71 -13.13 2.81
CA HIS A 79 -12.69 -14.15 2.44
C HIS A 79 -13.01 -14.10 0.95
N VAL A 80 -13.01 -15.26 0.29
CA VAL A 80 -13.57 -15.41 -1.06
C VAL A 80 -15.09 -15.26 -0.98
N LYS A 81 -15.60 -14.19 -1.55
CA LYS A 81 -17.03 -13.85 -1.58
C LYS A 81 -17.71 -14.37 -2.82
N ASP A 82 -17.01 -14.33 -3.94
CA ASP A 82 -17.43 -14.90 -5.22
C ASP A 82 -16.20 -15.30 -6.04
N ILE A 83 -16.40 -16.19 -7.01
CA ILE A 83 -15.33 -16.76 -7.81
C ILE A 83 -15.81 -17.10 -9.22
N TYR A 84 -14.94 -16.87 -10.19
CA TYR A 84 -15.10 -17.33 -11.55
C TYR A 84 -13.78 -17.95 -12.01
N LEU A 85 -13.84 -19.11 -12.65
CA LEU A 85 -12.69 -19.76 -13.27
C LEU A 85 -12.86 -19.64 -14.78
N ASP A 86 -11.93 -18.96 -15.43
CA ASP A 86 -11.94 -18.84 -16.89
C ASP A 86 -11.42 -20.10 -17.57
N ASP A 87 -11.64 -20.17 -18.89
CA ASP A 87 -11.21 -21.30 -19.73
C ASP A 87 -9.68 -21.47 -19.77
N GLN A 88 -8.93 -20.47 -19.32
CA GLN A 88 -7.45 -20.49 -19.25
C GLN A 88 -6.94 -20.95 -17.88
N GLY A 89 -7.83 -21.38 -16.98
CA GLY A 89 -7.47 -21.82 -15.64
C GLY A 89 -7.09 -20.68 -14.68
N THR A 90 -7.52 -19.45 -14.98
CA THR A 90 -7.32 -18.28 -14.11
C THR A 90 -8.56 -18.07 -13.25
N TYR A 91 -8.35 -17.98 -11.95
CA TYR A 91 -9.38 -17.60 -11.01
C TYR A 91 -9.51 -16.08 -10.97
N HIS A 92 -10.70 -15.59 -11.24
CA HIS A 92 -11.15 -14.25 -10.92
C HIS A 92 -11.82 -14.32 -9.55
N LEU A 93 -11.34 -13.52 -8.60
CA LEU A 93 -11.78 -13.59 -7.21
C LEU A 93 -12.38 -12.25 -6.78
N LEU A 94 -13.56 -12.33 -6.15
CA LEU A 94 -14.12 -11.25 -5.37
C LEU A 94 -13.85 -11.53 -3.89
N LEU A 95 -13.08 -10.67 -3.26
CA LEU A 95 -12.61 -10.82 -1.88
C LEU A 95 -13.24 -9.77 -0.97
N THR A 96 -13.31 -10.08 0.32
CA THR A 96 -13.76 -9.15 1.35
C THR A 96 -12.99 -9.35 2.66
N PRO A 97 -12.66 -8.29 3.41
CA PRO A 97 -11.89 -8.43 4.65
C PRO A 97 -12.66 -9.16 5.75
N LEU A 98 -14.00 -9.10 5.73
CA LEU A 98 -14.89 -9.75 6.70
C LEU A 98 -16.08 -10.36 5.96
N LYS A 99 -16.60 -11.51 6.42
CA LYS A 99 -17.74 -12.18 5.78
C LYS A 99 -18.96 -11.26 5.57
N THR A 100 -19.20 -10.32 6.49
CA THR A 100 -20.31 -9.37 6.49
C THR A 100 -20.00 -8.03 5.83
N SER A 101 -18.76 -7.80 5.38
CA SER A 101 -18.36 -6.52 4.82
C SER A 101 -18.94 -6.31 3.41
N ASN A 102 -19.28 -5.06 3.12
CA ASN A 102 -19.65 -4.57 1.79
C ASN A 102 -18.47 -3.90 1.08
N GLN A 103 -17.26 -4.01 1.65
CA GLN A 103 -16.03 -3.64 0.98
C GLN A 103 -15.53 -4.83 0.14
N TYR A 104 -15.28 -4.55 -1.13
CA TYR A 104 -14.85 -5.55 -2.10
C TYR A 104 -13.46 -5.27 -2.63
N PHE A 105 -12.74 -6.35 -2.91
CA PHE A 105 -11.46 -6.36 -3.57
C PHE A 105 -11.53 -7.36 -4.72
N VAL A 106 -10.98 -7.02 -5.87
CA VAL A 106 -10.97 -7.90 -7.04
C VAL A 106 -9.55 -8.20 -7.46
N THR A 107 -9.33 -9.45 -7.85
CA THR A 107 -8.02 -9.93 -8.26
C THR A 107 -8.14 -11.12 -9.20
N THR A 108 -7.09 -11.37 -9.97
CA THR A 108 -6.95 -12.57 -10.79
C THR A 108 -5.72 -13.35 -10.34
N ILE A 109 -5.83 -14.67 -10.24
CA ILE A 109 -4.72 -15.56 -9.87
C ILE A 109 -4.77 -16.86 -10.68
N LYS A 110 -3.60 -17.40 -11.03
CA LYS A 110 -3.48 -18.74 -11.58
C LYS A 110 -3.11 -19.71 -10.45
N SER A 111 -3.86 -20.79 -10.32
CA SER A 111 -3.66 -21.79 -9.27
C SER A 111 -4.04 -23.17 -9.78
N ASN A 112 -3.27 -24.19 -9.41
CA ASN A 112 -3.64 -25.58 -9.57
C ASN A 112 -4.48 -26.12 -8.41
N LYS A 113 -4.56 -25.37 -7.29
CA LYS A 113 -5.41 -25.70 -6.14
C LYS A 113 -6.83 -25.21 -6.37
N THR A 114 -7.81 -26.03 -6.02
CA THR A 114 -9.22 -25.64 -6.02
C THR A 114 -9.47 -24.56 -4.97
N ILE A 115 -10.04 -23.44 -5.39
CA ILE A 115 -10.48 -22.35 -4.51
C ILE A 115 -12.00 -22.38 -4.43
N LYS A 116 -12.55 -22.19 -3.23
CA LYS A 116 -14.00 -22.20 -2.98
C LYS A 116 -14.45 -20.90 -2.33
N ILE A 117 -15.74 -20.60 -2.51
CA ILE A 117 -16.40 -19.50 -1.81
C ILE A 117 -16.32 -19.78 -0.29
N GLY A 118 -15.92 -18.76 0.47
CA GLY A 118 -15.75 -18.81 1.92
C GLY A 118 -14.32 -19.05 2.38
N ASP A 119 -13.45 -19.57 1.50
CA ASP A 119 -12.02 -19.78 1.78
C ASP A 119 -11.36 -18.46 2.22
N LYS A 120 -10.32 -18.57 3.03
CA LYS A 120 -9.49 -17.43 3.41
C LYS A 120 -8.23 -17.43 2.57
N ILE A 121 -7.90 -16.27 2.01
CA ILE A 121 -6.72 -16.11 1.18
C ILE A 121 -5.89 -14.96 1.76
N THR A 122 -4.57 -15.17 1.80
CA THR A 122 -3.59 -14.13 2.03
C THR A 122 -2.96 -13.76 0.69
N ILE A 123 -2.94 -12.47 0.35
CA ILE A 123 -2.35 -11.96 -0.89
C ILE A 123 -1.26 -10.96 -0.56
N GLN A 124 -0.12 -11.07 -1.23
CA GLN A 124 0.90 -10.03 -1.31
C GLN A 124 0.94 -9.49 -2.73
N GLY A 125 0.93 -8.17 -2.86
CA GLY A 125 0.95 -7.55 -4.17
C GLY A 125 0.73 -6.04 -4.10
N PHE A 126 0.17 -5.50 -5.18
CA PHE A 126 0.01 -4.06 -5.37
C PHE A 126 -1.47 -3.70 -5.53
N ILE A 127 -1.95 -2.75 -4.71
CA ILE A 127 -3.28 -2.17 -4.91
C ILE A 127 -3.23 -1.25 -6.14
N ASN A 128 -4.19 -1.43 -7.05
CA ASN A 128 -4.28 -0.71 -8.32
C ASN A 128 -5.57 0.10 -8.43
N GLY A 129 -5.84 0.91 -7.40
CA GLY A 129 -6.95 1.86 -7.40
C GLY A 129 -8.35 1.25 -7.27
N LYS A 130 -9.35 2.12 -7.41
CA LYS A 130 -10.77 1.76 -7.36
C LYS A 130 -11.26 1.35 -8.74
N VAL A 131 -12.06 0.29 -8.77
CA VAL A 131 -12.73 -0.22 -9.95
C VAL A 131 -14.20 -0.47 -9.63
N LYS A 132 -15.00 -0.72 -10.67
CA LYS A 132 -16.31 -1.33 -10.50
C LYS A 132 -16.21 -2.79 -10.85
N VAL A 133 -16.95 -3.62 -10.13
CA VAL A 133 -17.18 -5.00 -10.53
C VAL A 133 -18.03 -4.97 -11.79
N HIS A 134 -17.47 -5.44 -12.90
CA HIS A 134 -18.13 -5.53 -14.20
C HIS A 134 -18.55 -6.98 -14.49
N ASP A 135 -19.50 -7.14 -15.41
CA ASP A 135 -20.00 -8.45 -15.84
C ASP A 135 -18.92 -9.34 -16.50
N GLU A 136 -17.83 -8.73 -16.97
CA GLU A 136 -16.67 -9.45 -17.55
C GLU A 136 -16.09 -10.50 -16.58
N TYR A 137 -16.21 -10.28 -15.28
CA TYR A 137 -15.70 -11.21 -14.27
C TYR A 137 -16.65 -12.39 -13.98
N SER A 138 -17.78 -12.49 -14.69
CA SER A 138 -18.81 -13.54 -14.55
C SER A 138 -19.20 -13.86 -13.10
N PHE A 139 -19.04 -12.89 -12.20
CA PHE A 139 -19.51 -13.00 -10.82
C PHE A 139 -21.04 -12.96 -10.77
N SER A 140 -21.61 -13.33 -9.63
CA SER A 140 -23.04 -13.20 -9.39
C SER A 140 -23.50 -11.76 -9.67
N SER A 141 -24.59 -11.63 -10.42
CA SER A 141 -25.14 -10.34 -10.87
C SER A 141 -25.43 -9.34 -9.74
N LYS A 142 -25.62 -9.81 -8.50
CA LYS A 142 -25.77 -8.98 -7.30
C LYS A 142 -24.55 -8.08 -7.01
N TYR A 143 -23.38 -8.44 -7.54
CA TYR A 143 -22.14 -7.67 -7.39
C TYR A 143 -21.88 -6.72 -8.56
N ASN A 144 -22.63 -6.79 -9.66
CA ASN A 144 -22.42 -5.91 -10.80
C ASN A 144 -22.59 -4.43 -10.39
N GLY A 145 -21.68 -3.59 -10.85
CA GLY A 145 -21.62 -2.16 -10.56
C GLY A 145 -21.18 -1.80 -9.14
N LYS A 146 -20.92 -2.78 -8.25
CA LYS A 146 -20.38 -2.51 -6.91
C LYS A 146 -18.97 -1.97 -7.03
N LYS A 147 -18.62 -1.03 -6.15
CA LYS A 147 -17.27 -0.49 -6.06
C LYS A 147 -16.35 -1.52 -5.42
N ALA A 148 -15.18 -1.69 -5.99
CA ALA A 148 -14.15 -2.59 -5.49
C ALA A 148 -12.77 -1.93 -5.60
N VAL A 149 -11.80 -2.55 -4.97
CA VAL A 149 -10.39 -2.18 -5.07
C VAL A 149 -9.66 -3.26 -5.87
N SER A 150 -8.96 -2.89 -6.93
CA SER A 150 -8.20 -3.83 -7.74
C SER A 150 -6.87 -4.16 -7.06
N VAL A 151 -6.48 -5.44 -7.10
CA VAL A 151 -5.20 -5.91 -6.57
C VAL A 151 -4.50 -6.74 -7.62
N ILE A 152 -3.23 -6.41 -7.88
CA ILE A 152 -2.31 -7.17 -8.71
C ILE A 152 -1.53 -8.09 -7.77
N VAL A 153 -1.48 -9.38 -8.06
CA VAL A 153 -0.94 -10.40 -7.15
C VAL A 153 0.48 -10.78 -7.56
N ASP A 154 1.40 -10.67 -6.60
CA ASP A 154 2.74 -11.22 -6.73
C ASP A 154 2.82 -12.62 -6.09
N HIS A 155 2.16 -12.79 -4.94
CA HIS A 155 2.13 -14.05 -4.21
C HIS A 155 0.80 -14.23 -3.48
N PHE A 156 0.34 -15.47 -3.35
CA PHE A 156 -0.87 -15.79 -2.60
C PHE A 156 -0.75 -17.12 -1.86
N GLU A 157 -1.51 -17.24 -0.78
CA GLU A 157 -1.66 -18.43 0.04
C GLU A 157 -3.13 -18.64 0.39
N ILE A 158 -3.60 -19.89 0.32
CA ILE A 158 -4.95 -20.30 0.73
C ILE A 158 -4.82 -20.90 2.14
N ASN A 159 -5.56 -20.36 3.11
CA ASN A 159 -5.50 -20.71 4.53
C ASN A 159 -6.65 -21.62 4.97
#